data_AF-W7KXJ9-F1
#
_entry.id   AF-W7KXJ9-F1
#
_cell.length_a   1.000
_cell.length_b   1.000
_cell.length_c   1.000
_cell.angle_alpha   90.00
_cell.angle_beta   90.00
_cell.angle_gamma   90.00
#
_symmetry.space_group_name_H-M   'P 1'
#
loop_
_entity.id
_entity.type
_entity.pdbx_description
1 polymer ?
#
loop_
_entity_poly.entity_id
_entity_poly.type
_entity_poly.pdbx_seq_one_letter_code
_entity_poly.pdbx_strand_id
1 'polypeptide(L)'
;MTEKKVEKNKKTIDKRTVIYAAIFSVASYAVSAAMALGFGAYTVGVFGVFLDPIVTLTIPLIIISVGIQAINRKYGILLISLISAVLYLILPFLSVTFLVAGPIVELVSWSVGYRGFKAVMVNTTLAGGLVGFLSVLFGFLFLGVPHIVNLDMYLLLFGAIYFVESGIMAIASYYIGSYLIRSGVLR
;
A
#
# COMPACT_ATOMS: atom_id res chain seq x y z
N MET A 1 -31.34 18.81 -33.55
CA MET A 1 -30.48 17.61 -33.58
C MET A 1 -29.08 17.99 -33.09
N THR A 2 -28.87 18.38 -31.81
CA THR A 2 -27.53 18.91 -31.42
C THR A 2 -27.19 18.99 -29.93
N GLU A 3 -27.72 18.13 -29.05
CA GLU A 3 -27.27 18.09 -27.63
C GLU A 3 -26.71 16.73 -27.17
N LYS A 4 -26.87 15.67 -27.97
CA LYS A 4 -26.47 14.30 -27.58
C LYS A 4 -24.99 13.94 -27.79
N LYS A 5 -24.09 14.89 -28.03
CA LYS A 5 -22.69 14.58 -28.43
C LYS A 5 -21.59 15.03 -27.46
N VAL A 6 -21.93 15.58 -26.30
CA VAL A 6 -20.93 15.99 -25.28
C VAL A 6 -20.74 14.94 -24.17
N GLU A 7 -21.48 13.84 -24.19
CA GLU A 7 -21.33 12.73 -23.23
C GLU A 7 -20.24 11.72 -23.64
N LYS A 8 -19.10 12.22 -24.14
CA LYS A 8 -17.94 11.37 -24.49
C LYS A 8 -16.80 11.63 -23.51
N ASN A 9 -16.45 10.58 -22.76
CA ASN A 9 -15.24 10.42 -21.94
C ASN A 9 -15.21 11.00 -20.52
N LYS A 10 -16.28 10.86 -19.73
CA LYS A 10 -16.06 10.72 -18.28
C LYS A 10 -15.69 9.27 -18.01
N LYS A 11 -14.38 8.95 -17.92
CA LYS A 11 -13.90 7.69 -17.32
C LYS A 11 -14.28 7.74 -15.83
N THR A 12 -15.55 7.52 -15.55
CA THR A 12 -16.06 7.41 -14.19
C THR A 12 -15.49 6.14 -13.58
N ILE A 13 -15.01 6.26 -12.35
CA ILE A 13 -14.64 5.10 -11.53
C ILE A 13 -15.90 4.23 -11.43
N ASP A 14 -15.79 2.96 -11.83
CA ASP A 14 -16.95 2.06 -11.76
C ASP A 14 -17.18 1.57 -10.33
N LYS A 15 -18.43 1.20 -10.04
CA LYS A 15 -18.81 0.70 -8.70
C LYS A 15 -17.94 -0.48 -8.27
N ARG A 16 -17.55 -1.33 -9.23
CA ARG A 16 -16.70 -2.49 -8.98
C ARG A 16 -15.32 -2.10 -8.47
N THR A 17 -14.67 -1.10 -9.07
CA THR A 17 -13.38 -0.60 -8.60
C THR A 17 -13.46 -0.11 -7.16
N VAL A 18 -14.52 0.63 -6.81
CA VAL A 18 -14.73 1.12 -5.44
C VAL A 18 -14.92 -0.04 -4.46
N ILE A 19 -15.73 -1.03 -4.81
CA ILE A 19 -15.98 -2.22 -3.97
C ILE A 19 -14.68 -3.00 -3.73
N TYR A 20 -13.91 -3.26 -4.79
CA TYR A 20 -12.65 -4.00 -4.67
C TYR A 20 -11.63 -3.20 -3.84
N ALA A 21 -11.48 -1.89 -4.09
CA ALA A 21 -10.60 -1.05 -3.29
C ALA A 21 -10.98 -1.09 -1.81
N ALA A 22 -12.27 -0.98 -1.48
CA ALA A 22 -12.74 -1.07 -0.11
C ALA A 22 -12.45 -2.43 0.53
N ILE A 23 -12.77 -3.53 -0.14
CA ILE A 23 -12.54 -4.89 0.38
C ILE A 23 -11.06 -5.13 0.66
N PHE A 24 -10.19 -4.82 -0.31
CA PHE A 24 -8.75 -5.07 -0.15
C PHE A 24 -8.11 -4.13 0.87
N SER A 25 -8.50 -2.85 0.94
CA SER A 25 -8.02 -1.93 1.98
C SER A 25 -8.45 -2.35 3.37
N VAL A 26 -9.73 -2.73 3.56
CA VAL A 26 -10.24 -3.18 4.87
C VAL A 26 -9.60 -4.50 5.28
N ALA A 27 -9.46 -5.46 4.36
CA ALA A 27 -8.79 -6.73 4.64
C ALA A 27 -7.32 -6.51 5.03
N SER A 28 -6.60 -5.66 4.29
CA SER A 28 -5.22 -5.29 4.59
C SER A 28 -5.10 -4.64 5.98
N TYR A 29 -5.98 -3.68 6.29
CA TYR A 29 -6.00 -3.01 7.59
C TYR A 29 -6.30 -3.98 8.74
N ALA A 30 -7.32 -4.84 8.59
CA ALA A 30 -7.69 -5.82 9.61
C ALA A 30 -6.56 -6.81 9.90
N VAL A 31 -5.88 -7.30 8.85
CA VAL A 31 -4.72 -8.19 9.01
C VAL A 31 -3.56 -7.45 9.67
N SER A 32 -3.27 -6.22 9.24
CA SER A 32 -2.23 -5.39 9.87
C SER A 32 -2.50 -5.18 11.35
N ALA A 33 -3.74 -4.81 11.73
CA ALA A 33 -4.13 -4.62 13.12
C ALA A 33 -4.05 -5.93 13.93
N ALA A 34 -4.50 -7.05 13.38
CA ALA A 34 -4.40 -8.36 14.04
C ALA A 34 -2.94 -8.77 14.26
N MET A 35 -2.06 -8.54 13.28
CA MET A 35 -0.63 -8.81 13.41
C MET A 35 0.04 -7.89 14.43
N ALA A 36 -0.29 -6.60 14.44
CA ALA A 36 0.21 -5.65 15.41
C ALA A 36 -0.14 -6.04 16.85
N LEU A 37 -1.38 -6.52 17.07
CA LEU A 37 -1.84 -7.04 18.37
C LEU A 37 -1.13 -8.36 18.73
N GLY A 38 -0.98 -9.27 17.77
CA GLY A 38 -0.42 -10.61 17.99
C GLY A 38 1.08 -10.63 18.28
N PHE A 39 1.84 -9.71 17.69
CA PHE A 39 3.30 -9.63 17.90
C PHE A 39 3.70 -8.70 19.06
N GLY A 40 2.74 -7.97 19.65
CA GLY A 40 3.04 -7.02 20.73
C GLY A 40 4.12 -6.02 20.32
N ALA A 41 4.16 -5.61 19.05
CA ALA A 41 5.31 -4.92 18.47
C ALA A 41 5.62 -3.57 19.15
N TYR A 42 4.62 -2.97 19.80
CA TYR A 42 4.76 -1.77 20.63
C TYR A 42 5.42 -2.00 22.00
N THR A 43 5.70 -3.24 22.41
CA THR A 43 6.22 -3.58 23.74
C THR A 43 7.75 -3.57 23.84
N VAL A 44 8.49 -3.49 22.72
CA VAL A 44 9.97 -3.54 22.69
C VAL A 44 10.58 -2.17 22.39
N GLY A 45 10.18 -1.13 23.13
CA GLY A 45 10.79 0.20 23.05
C GLY A 45 10.88 0.81 21.64
N VAL A 46 11.85 1.71 21.42
CA VAL A 46 12.03 2.44 20.15
C VAL A 46 12.28 1.50 18.96
N PHE A 47 12.97 0.36 19.17
CA PHE A 47 13.20 -0.62 18.10
C PHE A 47 11.94 -1.40 17.72
N GLY A 48 11.05 -1.71 18.66
CA GLY A 48 9.76 -2.36 18.41
C GLY A 48 8.85 -1.53 17.51
N VAL A 49 8.83 -0.20 17.69
CA VAL A 49 8.05 0.74 16.87
C VAL A 49 8.49 0.75 15.39
N PHE A 50 9.75 0.46 15.11
CA PHE A 50 10.27 0.42 13.73
C PHE A 50 10.47 -1.00 13.16
N LEU A 51 10.41 -2.05 13.98
CA LEU A 51 10.29 -3.44 13.55
C LEU A 51 8.82 -3.81 13.25
N ASP A 52 7.86 -3.13 13.90
CA ASP A 52 6.42 -3.31 13.68
C ASP A 52 6.01 -3.24 12.20
N PRO A 53 6.49 -2.27 11.39
CA PRO A 53 6.05 -2.17 10.01
C PRO A 53 6.62 -3.28 9.13
N ILE A 54 7.73 -3.95 9.49
CA ILE A 54 8.26 -5.09 8.72
C ILE A 54 7.25 -6.25 8.82
N VAL A 55 6.92 -6.66 10.05
CA VAL A 55 5.99 -7.76 10.28
C VAL A 55 4.58 -7.41 9.78
N THR A 56 4.13 -6.17 10.00
CA THR A 56 2.79 -5.72 9.63
C THR A 56 2.68 -5.22 8.19
N LEU A 57 3.76 -5.13 7.39
CA LEU A 57 3.67 -4.91 5.94
C LEU A 57 3.47 -6.20 5.16
N THR A 58 4.09 -7.32 5.54
CA THR A 58 4.20 -8.52 4.69
C THR A 58 2.87 -8.97 4.07
N ILE A 59 1.97 -9.54 4.87
CA ILE A 59 0.68 -10.06 4.41
C ILE A 59 -0.23 -8.92 3.92
N PRO A 60 -0.36 -7.79 4.63
CA PRO A 60 -1.14 -6.65 4.15
C PRO A 60 -0.72 -6.15 2.75
N LEU A 61 0.57 -6.09 2.48
CA LEU A 61 1.10 -5.69 1.17
C LEU A 61 0.75 -6.69 0.07
N ILE A 62 0.75 -8.00 0.37
CA ILE A 62 0.29 -9.03 -0.56
C ILE A 62 -1.19 -8.81 -0.90
N ILE A 63 -2.03 -8.58 0.12
CA ILE A 63 -3.47 -8.32 -0.06
C ILE A 63 -3.67 -7.10 -0.96
N ILE A 64 -2.99 -5.98 -0.66
CA ILE A 64 -3.06 -4.77 -1.49
C ILE A 64 -2.58 -5.03 -2.92
N SER A 65 -1.45 -5.71 -3.09
CA SER A 65 -0.91 -6.02 -4.42
C SER A 65 -1.87 -6.87 -5.25
N VAL A 66 -2.50 -7.88 -4.65
CA VAL A 66 -3.55 -8.67 -5.30
C VAL A 66 -4.76 -7.79 -5.61
N GLY A 67 -5.15 -6.87 -4.73
CA GLY A 67 -6.21 -5.90 -4.96
C GLY A 67 -5.95 -4.99 -6.17
N ILE A 68 -4.72 -4.48 -6.29
CA ILE A 68 -4.30 -3.66 -7.45
C ILE A 68 -4.41 -4.47 -8.75
N GLN A 69 -3.95 -5.73 -8.74
CA GLN A 69 -4.06 -6.63 -9.88
C GLN A 69 -5.53 -6.93 -10.22
N ALA A 70 -6.38 -7.11 -9.21
CA ALA A 70 -7.81 -7.38 -9.40
C ALA A 70 -8.52 -6.18 -10.04
N ILE A 71 -8.24 -4.97 -9.55
CA ILE A 71 -8.81 -3.72 -10.08
C ILE A 71 -8.33 -3.43 -11.49
N ASN A 72 -7.01 -3.51 -11.73
CA ASN A 72 -6.37 -3.30 -13.03
C ASN A 72 -6.83 -2.05 -13.81
N ARG A 73 -6.93 -0.92 -13.11
CA ARG A 73 -7.43 0.34 -13.69
C ARG A 73 -6.76 1.56 -13.08
N LYS A 74 -6.74 2.63 -13.88
CA LYS A 74 -6.39 3.98 -13.42
C LYS A 74 -7.25 4.40 -12.24
N TYR A 75 -6.59 5.03 -11.28
CA TYR A 75 -7.09 5.45 -9.97
C TYR A 75 -7.40 4.30 -9.00
N GLY A 76 -7.13 3.05 -9.37
CA GLY A 76 -7.33 1.90 -8.47
C GLY A 76 -6.41 1.92 -7.26
N ILE A 77 -5.13 2.24 -7.47
CA ILE A 77 -4.14 2.35 -6.39
C ILE A 77 -4.45 3.58 -5.54
N LEU A 78 -4.79 4.69 -6.19
CA LEU A 78 -5.19 5.91 -5.49
C LEU A 78 -6.38 5.69 -4.57
N LEU A 79 -7.42 4.97 -5.03
CA LEU A 79 -8.59 4.65 -4.21
C LEU A 79 -8.24 3.76 -3.02
N ILE A 80 -7.45 2.71 -3.23
CA ILE A 80 -6.95 1.87 -2.15
C ILE A 80 -6.24 2.73 -1.10
N SER A 81 -5.34 3.61 -1.55
CA SER A 81 -4.55 4.46 -0.67
C SER A 81 -5.41 5.47 0.10
N LEU A 82 -6.41 6.07 -0.54
CA LEU A 82 -7.35 6.98 0.11
C LEU A 82 -8.18 6.27 1.19
N ILE A 83 -8.68 5.07 0.89
CA ILE A 83 -9.43 4.28 1.88
C ILE A 83 -8.52 3.88 3.03
N SER A 84 -7.29 3.41 2.73
CA SER A 84 -6.30 3.10 3.77
C SER A 84 -5.98 4.32 4.63
N ALA A 85 -5.81 5.51 4.04
CA ALA A 85 -5.57 6.74 4.79
C ALA A 85 -6.71 7.06 5.76
N VAL A 86 -7.97 6.83 5.37
CA VAL A 86 -9.15 6.98 6.24
C VAL A 86 -9.14 5.94 7.36
N LEU A 87 -8.85 4.67 7.06
CA LEU A 87 -8.78 3.60 8.06
C LEU A 87 -7.70 3.85 9.12
N TYR A 88 -6.56 4.43 8.71
CA TYR A 88 -5.46 4.78 9.60
C TYR A 88 -5.56 6.19 10.22
N LEU A 89 -6.72 6.86 10.22
CA LEU A 89 -6.87 8.20 10.82
C LEU A 89 -6.47 8.27 12.31
N ILE A 90 -6.66 7.17 13.05
CA ILE A 90 -6.23 7.06 14.45
C ILE A 90 -4.70 7.07 14.63
N LEU A 91 -3.95 6.85 13.55
CA LEU A 91 -2.49 6.92 13.47
C LEU A 91 -2.10 7.92 12.37
N PRO A 92 -2.14 9.24 12.66
CA PRO A 92 -2.06 10.28 11.63
C PRO A 92 -0.83 10.18 10.72
N PHE A 93 0.32 9.73 11.25
CA PHE A 93 1.54 9.54 10.48
C PHE A 93 1.38 8.47 9.37
N LEU A 94 0.62 7.39 9.61
CA LEU A 94 0.29 6.40 8.59
C LEU A 94 -0.74 6.94 7.60
N SER A 95 -1.72 7.71 8.08
CA SER A 95 -2.69 8.35 7.20
C SER A 95 -2.00 9.25 6.16
N VAL A 96 -1.10 10.13 6.61
CA VAL A 96 -0.30 11.00 5.72
C VAL A 96 0.62 10.18 4.80
N THR A 97 1.21 9.11 5.32
CA THR A 97 2.01 8.18 4.52
C THR A 97 1.25 7.66 3.30
N PHE A 98 0.01 7.18 3.48
CA PHE A 98 -0.82 6.70 2.37
C PHE A 98 -1.24 7.83 1.42
N LEU A 99 -1.49 9.04 1.93
CA LEU A 99 -1.82 10.19 1.09
C LEU A 99 -0.67 10.61 0.18
N VAL A 100 0.58 10.33 0.55
CA VAL A 100 1.77 10.64 -0.26
C VAL A 100 2.17 9.46 -1.15
N ALA A 101 2.27 8.24 -0.60
CA ALA A 101 2.69 7.06 -1.34
C ALA A 101 1.70 6.68 -2.45
N GLY A 102 0.39 6.74 -2.18
CA GLY A 102 -0.65 6.37 -3.14
C GLY A 102 -0.57 7.10 -4.49
N PRO A 103 -0.55 8.45 -4.50
CA PRO A 103 -0.36 9.22 -5.73
C PRO A 103 0.92 8.87 -6.48
N ILE A 104 2.05 8.69 -5.78
CA ILE A 104 3.34 8.36 -6.41
C ILE A 104 3.24 6.99 -7.11
N VAL A 105 2.74 5.97 -6.41
CA VAL A 105 2.60 4.62 -6.98
C VAL A 105 1.60 4.62 -8.13
N GLU A 106 0.47 5.34 -8.01
CA GLU A 106 -0.51 5.49 -9.09
C GLU A 106 0.13 6.13 -10.33
N LEU A 107 0.91 7.19 -10.18
CA LEU A 107 1.59 7.85 -11.30
C LEU A 107 2.57 6.89 -12.01
N VAL A 108 3.37 6.14 -11.25
CA VAL A 108 4.29 5.15 -11.84
C VAL A 108 3.52 4.02 -12.53
N SER A 109 2.42 3.57 -11.94
CA SER A 109 1.58 2.49 -12.50
C SER A 109 0.97 2.84 -13.87
N TRP A 110 0.84 4.13 -14.20
CA TRP A 110 0.39 4.54 -15.53
C TRP A 110 1.37 4.16 -16.63
N SER A 111 2.66 4.05 -16.30
CA SER A 111 3.73 3.68 -17.23
C SER A 111 4.01 2.17 -17.23
N VAL A 112 3.92 1.51 -16.07
CA VAL A 112 4.26 0.08 -15.94
C VAL A 112 3.06 -0.86 -16.06
N GLY A 113 1.83 -0.34 -15.93
CA GLY A 113 0.59 -1.10 -15.88
C GLY A 113 0.25 -1.59 -14.47
N TYR A 114 -0.77 -2.45 -14.37
CA TYR A 114 -1.30 -2.97 -13.10
C TYR A 114 -1.27 -4.50 -13.00
N ARG A 115 -1.08 -5.20 -14.13
CA ARG A 115 -1.03 -6.67 -14.22
C ARG A 115 0.26 -7.12 -14.90
N GLY A 116 0.68 -8.34 -14.58
CA GLY A 116 1.91 -8.94 -15.09
C GLY A 116 3.09 -8.72 -14.14
N PHE A 117 4.12 -9.56 -14.28
CA PHE A 117 5.21 -9.63 -13.31
C PHE A 117 5.91 -8.28 -13.10
N LYS A 118 6.26 -7.58 -14.19
CA LYS A 118 6.92 -6.27 -14.11
C LYS A 118 6.05 -5.23 -13.38
N ALA A 119 4.77 -5.14 -13.69
CA ALA A 119 3.85 -4.21 -13.05
C ALA A 119 3.69 -4.52 -11.57
N VAL A 120 3.49 -5.79 -11.21
CA VAL A 120 3.36 -6.24 -9.82
C VAL A 120 4.65 -5.97 -9.06
N MET A 121 5.81 -6.31 -9.63
CA MET A 121 7.12 -6.05 -9.03
C MET A 121 7.27 -4.56 -8.68
N VAL A 122 7.09 -3.68 -9.67
CA VAL A 122 7.29 -2.24 -9.49
C VAL A 122 6.27 -1.63 -8.53
N ASN A 123 4.97 -1.87 -8.75
CA ASN A 123 3.92 -1.24 -7.96
C ASN A 123 3.96 -1.70 -6.49
N THR A 124 4.19 -3.00 -6.25
CA THR A 124 4.24 -3.55 -4.89
C THR A 124 5.49 -3.10 -4.15
N THR A 125 6.65 -3.13 -4.82
CA THR A 125 7.92 -2.67 -4.23
C THR A 125 7.86 -1.19 -3.88
N LEU A 126 7.32 -0.36 -4.77
CA LEU A 126 7.14 1.06 -4.50
C LEU A 126 6.10 1.32 -3.42
N ALA A 127 4.97 0.61 -3.43
CA ALA A 127 3.95 0.79 -2.41
C ALA A 127 4.48 0.45 -1.01
N GLY A 128 5.06 -0.73 -0.82
CA GLY A 128 5.59 -1.12 0.48
C GLY A 128 6.84 -0.32 0.86
N GLY A 129 7.77 -0.09 -0.08
CA GLY A 129 8.97 0.70 0.16
C GLY A 129 8.68 2.14 0.57
N LEU A 130 7.78 2.82 -0.14
CA LEU A 130 7.38 4.19 0.20
C LEU A 130 6.55 4.24 1.48
N VAL A 131 5.61 3.32 1.69
CA VAL A 131 4.83 3.29 2.94
C VAL A 131 5.74 3.04 4.14
N GLY A 132 6.63 2.06 4.06
CA GLY A 132 7.62 1.80 5.10
C GLY A 132 8.52 3.00 5.35
N PHE A 133 9.15 3.54 4.32
CA PHE A 133 10.06 4.70 4.44
C PHE A 133 9.36 5.94 5.02
N LEU A 134 8.21 6.32 4.47
CA LEU A 134 7.47 7.50 4.90
C LEU A 134 6.85 7.31 6.29
N SER A 135 6.46 6.09 6.68
CA SER A 135 5.97 5.84 8.03
C SER A 135 7.05 6.07 9.09
N VAL A 136 8.32 5.76 8.78
CA VAL A 136 9.46 6.12 9.64
C VAL A 136 9.59 7.64 9.70
N LEU A 137 9.69 8.31 8.54
CA LEU A 137 9.85 9.76 8.48
C LEU A 137 8.73 10.51 9.24
N PHE A 138 7.47 10.19 8.95
CA PHE A 138 6.33 10.85 9.58
C PHE A 138 6.13 10.39 11.02
N GLY A 139 6.45 9.14 11.36
CA GLY A 139 6.45 8.66 12.73
C GLY A 139 7.38 9.50 13.62
N PHE A 140 8.59 9.81 13.14
CA PHE A 140 9.49 10.74 13.82
C PHE A 140 8.91 12.14 13.99
N LEU A 141 8.36 12.72 12.91
CA LEU A 141 7.84 14.08 12.93
C LEU A 141 6.60 14.25 13.82
N PHE A 142 5.71 13.24 13.86
CA PHE A 142 4.44 13.32 14.59
C PHE A 142 4.54 12.80 16.03
N LEU A 143 5.30 11.74 16.27
CA LEU A 143 5.47 11.16 17.62
C LEU A 143 6.59 11.85 18.41
N GLY A 144 7.37 12.70 17.75
CA GLY A 144 8.38 13.54 18.37
C GLY A 144 9.41 12.74 19.17
N VAL A 145 9.81 11.56 18.69
CA VAL A 145 10.70 10.66 19.45
C VAL A 145 12.01 11.40 19.77
N PRO A 146 12.22 11.86 21.03
CA PRO A 146 13.23 12.90 21.32
C PRO A 146 14.68 12.39 21.34
N HIS A 147 14.89 11.09 21.12
CA HIS A 147 16.16 10.42 21.40
C HIS A 147 16.82 9.77 20.19
N ILE A 148 16.29 9.97 19.00
CA ILE A 148 16.87 9.37 17.81
C ILE A 148 17.82 10.38 17.15
N VAL A 149 19.08 10.31 17.56
CA VAL A 149 20.14 11.24 17.16
C VAL A 149 20.58 11.04 15.69
N ASN A 150 20.07 10.01 14.99
CA ASN A 150 20.54 9.59 13.66
C ASN A 150 19.39 9.24 12.69
N LEU A 151 18.43 10.14 12.48
CA LEU A 151 17.30 9.93 11.55
C LEU A 151 17.76 9.41 10.17
N ASP A 152 18.82 9.99 9.62
CA ASP A 152 19.36 9.61 8.30
C ASP A 152 19.77 8.13 8.23
N MET A 153 20.42 7.64 9.30
CA MET A 153 20.83 6.23 9.40
C MET A 153 19.62 5.30 9.46
N TYR A 154 18.58 5.68 10.20
CA TYR A 154 17.35 4.88 10.30
C TYR A 154 16.54 4.91 9.01
N LEU A 155 16.44 6.06 8.35
CA LEU A 155 15.80 6.16 7.03
C LEU A 155 16.52 5.30 5.99
N LEU A 156 17.86 5.28 6.01
CA LEU A 156 18.65 4.45 5.10
C LEU A 156 18.46 2.96 5.42
N LEU A 157 18.63 2.56 6.68
CA LEU A 157 18.54 1.17 7.11
C LEU A 157 17.14 0.61 6.87
N PHE A 158 16.10 1.25 7.43
CA PHE A 158 14.74 0.79 7.29
C PHE A 158 14.22 0.96 5.86
N GLY A 159 14.63 2.02 5.16
CA GLY A 159 14.35 2.17 3.73
C GLY A 159 14.85 0.97 2.94
N ALA A 160 16.12 0.59 3.10
CA ALA A 160 16.67 -0.59 2.43
C ALA A 160 15.88 -1.86 2.75
N ILE A 161 15.56 -2.09 4.03
CA ILE A 161 14.79 -3.27 4.47
C ILE A 161 13.40 -3.29 3.83
N TYR A 162 12.65 -2.19 3.89
CA TYR A 162 11.28 -2.15 3.34
C TYR A 162 11.25 -2.35 1.84
N PHE A 163 12.20 -1.77 1.09
CA PHE A 163 12.26 -1.99 -0.35
C PHE A 163 12.62 -3.44 -0.71
N VAL A 164 13.57 -4.06 0.01
CA VAL A 164 13.94 -5.46 -0.20
C VAL A 164 12.78 -6.39 0.14
N GLU A 165 12.17 -6.22 1.30
CA GLU A 165 11.01 -6.99 1.74
C GLU A 165 9.84 -6.86 0.76
N SER A 166 9.54 -5.62 0.34
CA SER A 166 8.46 -5.36 -0.61
C SER A 166 8.71 -6.01 -1.97
N GLY A 167 9.98 -6.11 -2.40
CA GLY A 167 10.37 -6.87 -3.59
C GLY A 167 10.08 -8.37 -3.45
N ILE A 168 10.39 -8.96 -2.29
CA ILE A 168 10.06 -10.37 -2.00
C ILE A 168 8.54 -10.58 -2.01
N MET A 169 7.80 -9.68 -1.33
CA MET A 169 6.33 -9.74 -1.30
C MET A 169 5.74 -9.55 -2.69
N ALA A 170 6.35 -8.77 -3.58
CA ALA A 170 5.89 -8.61 -4.95
C ALA A 170 5.96 -9.90 -5.75
N ILE A 171 6.99 -10.73 -5.53
CA ILE A 171 7.10 -12.06 -6.14
C ILE A 171 5.95 -12.94 -5.67
N ALA A 172 5.72 -13.03 -4.36
CA ALA A 172 4.61 -13.81 -3.79
C ALA A 172 3.24 -13.32 -4.32
N SER A 173 3.04 -12.00 -4.34
CA SER A 173 1.82 -11.35 -4.82
C SER A 173 1.55 -11.62 -6.29
N TYR A 174 2.59 -11.72 -7.11
CA TYR A 174 2.44 -12.06 -8.52
C TYR A 174 1.90 -13.48 -8.68
N TYR A 175 2.47 -14.45 -7.98
CA TYR A 175 2.03 -15.84 -8.09
C TYR A 175 0.62 -16.05 -7.54
N ILE A 176 0.33 -15.48 -6.36
CA ILE A 176 -1.00 -15.56 -5.74
C ILE A 176 -2.03 -14.84 -6.61
N GLY A 177 -1.76 -13.60 -7.00
CA GLY A 177 -2.66 -12.81 -7.84
C GLY A 177 -2.91 -13.45 -9.20
N SER A 178 -1.85 -13.94 -9.86
CA SER A 178 -1.98 -14.64 -11.14
C SER A 178 -2.79 -15.93 -11.01
N TYR A 179 -2.60 -16.70 -9.93
CA TYR A 179 -3.37 -17.91 -9.68
C TYR A 179 -4.85 -17.60 -9.46
N LEU A 180 -5.18 -16.60 -8.63
CA LEU A 180 -6.57 -16.20 -8.35
C LEU A 180 -7.29 -15.65 -9.59
N ILE A 181 -6.56 -14.95 -10.46
CA ILE A 181 -7.10 -14.46 -11.74
C ILE A 181 -7.32 -15.61 -12.72
N ARG A 182 -6.35 -16.52 -12.86
CA ARG A 182 -6.43 -17.66 -13.79
C ARG A 182 -7.49 -18.68 -13.39
N SER A 183 -7.72 -18.87 -12.09
CA SER A 183 -8.76 -19.75 -11.55
C SER A 183 -10.17 -19.14 -11.63
N GLY A 184 -10.29 -17.86 -12.02
CA GLY A 184 -11.58 -17.18 -12.15
C GLY A 184 -12.21 -16.71 -10.84
N VAL A 185 -11.51 -16.88 -9.71
CA VAL A 185 -11.90 -16.34 -8.40
C VAL A 185 -11.91 -14.81 -8.44
N LEU A 186 -10.92 -14.21 -9.10
CA LEU A 186 -10.85 -12.78 -9.38
C LEU A 186 -10.94 -12.56 -10.90
N ARG A 187 -11.70 -11.55 -11.35
CA ARG A 187 -11.89 -11.23 -12.79
C ARG A 187 -11.35 -9.85 -13.14
#